data_AF-A0A0F9E4N8-F1
#
_entry.id   AF-A0A0F9E4N8-F1
#
_cell.length_a   1.000
_cell.length_b   1.000
_cell.length_c   1.000
_cell.angle_alpha   90.00
_cell.angle_beta   90.00
_cell.angle_gamma   90.00
#
_symmetry.space_group_name_H-M   'P 1'
#
loop_
_entity.id
_entity.type
_entity.pdbx_description
1 polymer ?
#
loop_
_entity_poly.entity_id
_entity_poly.type
_entity_poly.pdbx_seq_one_letter_code
_entity_poly.pdbx_strand_id
1 'polypeptide(L)'
;NTELFFAYTTSTSWQTPILLEIQNIAASTLDNIFDYDHLLTPRFEFWGETVDENPVGDYDYELTQYYSESFTVYSASEALNYIHQFDLDDYSLIDDFTNLQLFKIIALKPTLEEFEIIGDGENYDVIFDSVNKQVQIIDQISGDGDLNDFDLITVILSYSYGPVSTFSEIQLTQTFHDGYISDAEATFYDYLTISFSYSALSGEKLFEEDHQTITSSVTSFEYVEFNRNPSISTNNKLNSEDSEMFIDFEIFYDPYNVIYEADIDMDGKKDYKQEIDVDKDGRFDITKYGIEDPENPENIIWYTIIQDYVSKEVIVDKTMEEEKRTKWFDIDDTAFADYELNIILLLVSMLILPLLLYTLSTMVFPDVDYWAQKSVTQETIETQYVRSHYYSIRRDDDLDGYTNTQIDYERSDTVIQYDSIDYEKTIIAAKPQNVFSFIGDWISMNARGLLGAPTDDLVFNNLLTEEFSSDRASGNTVTFPAGWTMLTDDTPGGIMNFTAYYRIADGSEGSTITVVTSNAEMTAHTSYRITDYLGIPEIGATVTSISAIPDPPNLTPSWGAKDTLWLAITGYDIGQTAISAYPASYTDGRNDRSDSVNGVGVGIARRELNAASENPGTFTLSTSRR
;
A
#
# COMPACT_ATOMS: atom_id res chain seq x y z
N ASN A 1 -28.93 4.97 -4.91
CA ASN A 1 -28.13 5.03 -6.15
C ASN A 1 -26.84 4.29 -5.91
N THR A 2 -26.83 2.98 -6.09
CA THR A 2 -25.60 2.17 -6.10
C THR A 2 -25.24 1.97 -7.56
N GLU A 3 -24.26 2.73 -8.02
CA GLU A 3 -23.69 2.56 -9.35
C GLU A 3 -22.76 1.35 -9.32
N LEU A 4 -22.94 0.45 -10.28
CA LEU A 4 -22.11 -0.72 -10.49
C LEU A 4 -21.12 -0.36 -11.60
N PHE A 5 -19.85 -0.28 -11.25
CA PHE A 5 -18.77 -0.02 -12.21
C PHE A 5 -18.24 -1.35 -12.73
N PHE A 6 -18.17 -1.49 -14.05
CA PHE A 6 -17.51 -2.61 -14.70
C PHE A 6 -16.20 -2.08 -15.29
N ALA A 7 -15.06 -2.64 -14.86
CA ALA A 7 -13.80 -2.43 -15.53
C ALA A 7 -13.63 -3.53 -16.57
N TYR A 8 -13.32 -3.16 -17.81
CA TYR A 8 -13.04 -4.08 -18.91
C TYR A 8 -11.83 -3.56 -19.66
N THR A 9 -10.92 -4.47 -20.03
CA THR A 9 -9.76 -4.11 -20.84
C THR A 9 -10.19 -3.98 -22.29
N THR A 10 -9.87 -2.84 -22.89
CA THR A 10 -10.09 -2.54 -24.29
C THR A 10 -8.75 -2.55 -25.01
N SER A 11 -8.76 -2.58 -26.35
CA SER A 11 -7.54 -2.44 -27.15
C SER A 11 -6.76 -1.15 -26.86
N THR A 12 -7.41 -0.14 -26.26
CA THR A 12 -6.79 1.14 -25.89
C THR A 12 -6.51 1.26 -24.40
N SER A 13 -6.79 0.25 -23.58
CA SER A 13 -6.60 0.34 -22.12
C SER A 13 -5.14 0.58 -21.76
N TRP A 14 -4.21 -0.11 -22.43
CA TRP A 14 -2.76 0.10 -22.28
C TRP A 14 -2.22 1.34 -23.00
N GLN A 15 -3.05 2.03 -23.79
CA GLN A 15 -2.68 3.29 -24.45
C GLN A 15 -3.06 4.53 -23.62
N THR A 16 -3.71 4.34 -22.46
CA THR A 16 -4.01 5.47 -21.57
C THR A 16 -2.74 5.84 -20.82
N PRO A 17 -2.35 7.13 -20.77
CA PRO A 17 -1.20 7.56 -19.97
C PRO A 17 -1.37 7.13 -18.51
N ILE A 18 -0.29 6.62 -17.93
CA ILE A 18 -0.23 6.23 -16.53
C ILE A 18 0.27 7.44 -15.75
N LEU A 19 -0.60 8.02 -14.92
CA LEU A 19 -0.26 9.16 -14.07
C LEU A 19 0.49 8.70 -12.82
N LEU A 20 1.64 9.31 -12.58
CA LEU A 20 2.44 9.18 -11.37
C LEU A 20 2.36 10.48 -10.59
N GLU A 21 1.48 10.53 -9.58
CA GLU A 21 1.30 11.67 -8.66
C GLU A 21 2.40 11.75 -7.60
N ILE A 22 3.65 11.61 -8.03
CA ILE A 22 4.83 11.66 -7.17
C ILE A 22 5.77 12.73 -7.72
N GLN A 23 6.23 13.60 -6.82
CA GLN A 23 7.12 14.70 -7.16
C GLN A 23 8.55 14.21 -7.38
N ASN A 24 9.28 14.91 -8.25
CA ASN A 24 10.73 14.78 -8.44
C ASN A 24 11.20 13.35 -8.71
N ILE A 25 10.47 12.62 -9.55
CA ILE A 25 10.89 11.29 -10.02
C ILE A 25 12.20 11.43 -10.81
N ALA A 26 13.20 10.65 -10.43
CA ALA A 26 14.47 10.59 -11.13
C ALA A 26 14.35 9.69 -12.36
N ALA A 27 14.17 10.30 -13.54
CA ALA A 27 13.99 9.59 -14.82
C ALA A 27 15.08 8.55 -15.12
N SER A 28 16.32 8.78 -14.66
CA SER A 28 17.46 7.88 -14.86
C SER A 28 17.38 6.56 -14.08
N THR A 29 16.49 6.48 -13.09
CA THR A 29 16.31 5.29 -12.25
C THR A 29 14.99 4.58 -12.53
N LEU A 30 14.24 5.07 -13.52
CA LEU A 30 12.95 4.51 -13.88
C LEU A 30 13.13 3.16 -14.56
N ASP A 31 12.54 2.14 -13.96
CA ASP A 31 12.55 0.76 -14.42
C ASP A 31 11.10 0.26 -14.52
N ASN A 32 10.72 -0.15 -15.72
CA ASN A 32 9.37 -0.60 -16.05
C ASN A 32 9.42 -2.05 -16.50
N ILE A 33 8.80 -2.95 -15.73
CA ILE A 33 8.75 -4.38 -16.02
C ILE A 33 7.30 -4.79 -16.24
N PHE A 34 7.00 -5.29 -17.43
CA PHE A 34 5.71 -5.86 -17.79
C PHE A 34 5.70 -7.37 -17.50
N ASP A 35 4.67 -7.83 -16.79
CA ASP A 35 4.38 -9.24 -16.49
C ASP A 35 5.60 -10.07 -15.99
N TYR A 36 6.31 -9.56 -14.97
CA TYR A 36 7.52 -10.12 -14.32
C TYR A 36 8.78 -10.24 -15.20
N ASP A 37 8.63 -10.50 -16.50
CA ASP A 37 9.72 -11.02 -17.35
C ASP A 37 10.16 -10.04 -18.45
N HIS A 38 9.42 -8.95 -18.68
CA HIS A 38 9.66 -8.03 -19.78
C HIS A 38 10.08 -6.64 -19.30
N LEU A 39 11.40 -6.44 -19.21
CA LEU A 39 11.97 -5.11 -19.06
C LEU A 39 11.64 -4.25 -20.30
N LEU A 40 10.93 -3.15 -20.09
CA LEU A 40 10.52 -2.24 -21.14
C LEU A 40 11.61 -1.23 -21.46
N THR A 41 11.72 -0.88 -22.73
CA THR A 41 12.74 0.05 -23.24
C THR A 41 12.25 1.50 -23.15
N PRO A 42 12.94 2.42 -22.44
CA PRO A 42 12.57 3.84 -22.41
C PRO A 42 12.91 4.55 -23.72
N ARG A 43 12.22 5.66 -24.01
CA ARG A 43 12.65 6.60 -25.06
C ARG A 43 14.04 7.19 -24.80
N PHE A 44 14.36 7.51 -23.55
CA PHE A 44 15.66 8.05 -23.14
C PHE A 44 16.34 7.10 -22.16
N GLU A 45 17.54 6.63 -22.51
CA GLU A 45 18.35 5.75 -21.68
C GLU A 45 19.52 6.52 -21.07
N PHE A 46 19.81 6.25 -19.79
CA PHE A 46 20.80 6.98 -19.01
C PHE A 46 22.02 6.09 -18.73
N TRP A 47 23.16 6.43 -19.35
CA TRP A 47 24.43 5.74 -19.16
C TRP A 47 25.40 6.64 -18.38
N GLY A 48 25.27 6.63 -17.06
CA GLY A 48 25.99 7.58 -16.20
C GLY A 48 25.48 9.01 -16.41
N GLU A 49 26.34 9.90 -16.90
CA GLU A 49 25.97 11.29 -17.22
C GLU A 49 25.53 11.48 -18.69
N THR A 50 25.57 10.43 -19.50
CA THR A 50 25.17 10.50 -20.91
C THR A 50 23.72 10.05 -21.06
N VAL A 51 22.96 10.82 -21.83
CA VAL A 51 21.58 10.48 -22.19
C VAL A 51 21.54 10.14 -23.67
N ASP A 52 21.07 8.94 -23.98
CA ASP A 52 20.88 8.46 -25.33
C ASP A 52 19.39 8.34 -25.64
N GLU A 53 18.97 8.90 -26.78
CA GLU A 53 17.59 8.77 -27.26
C GLU A 53 17.46 7.54 -28.16
N ASN A 54 16.57 6.63 -27.78
CA ASN A 54 16.24 5.46 -28.59
C ASN A 54 15.46 5.88 -29.85
N PRO A 55 15.76 5.29 -31.02
CA PRO A 55 15.08 5.62 -32.26
C PRO A 55 13.57 5.44 -32.16
N VAL A 56 12.82 6.26 -32.90
CA VAL A 56 11.37 6.11 -33.02
C VAL A 56 11.02 4.71 -33.53
N GLY A 57 10.26 3.97 -32.73
CA GLY A 57 9.86 2.59 -33.01
C GLY A 57 10.63 1.54 -32.20
N ASP A 58 11.71 1.93 -31.52
CA ASP A 58 12.57 1.01 -30.74
C ASP A 58 12.42 1.17 -29.21
N TYR A 59 11.45 1.96 -28.76
CA TYR A 59 11.14 2.13 -27.33
C TYR A 59 9.68 1.77 -27.01
N ASP A 60 9.47 1.19 -25.84
CA ASP A 60 8.20 0.66 -25.36
C ASP A 60 7.39 1.70 -24.59
N TYR A 61 8.05 2.69 -24.00
CA TYR A 61 7.37 3.75 -23.27
C TYR A 61 8.07 5.11 -23.38
N GLU A 62 7.29 6.16 -23.18
CA GLU A 62 7.72 7.54 -23.09
C GLU A 62 7.34 8.13 -21.72
N LEU A 63 8.31 8.75 -21.06
CA LEU A 63 8.10 9.53 -19.85
C LEU A 63 7.93 11.00 -20.22
N THR A 64 6.84 11.61 -19.74
CA THR A 64 6.67 13.07 -19.72
C THR A 64 6.57 13.53 -18.28
N GLN A 65 7.41 14.47 -17.89
CA GLN A 65 7.38 15.08 -16.56
C GLN A 65 6.75 16.47 -16.65
N TYR A 66 6.05 16.85 -15.59
CA TYR A 66 5.37 18.12 -15.50
C TYR A 66 5.81 18.88 -14.26
N TYR A 67 5.97 20.20 -14.42
CA TYR A 67 6.23 21.11 -13.32
C TYR A 67 5.17 22.20 -13.33
N SER A 68 4.52 22.44 -12.19
CA SER A 68 3.46 23.44 -12.08
C SER A 68 3.63 24.34 -10.87
N GLU A 69 3.42 25.63 -11.08
CA GLU A 69 3.34 26.64 -10.03
C GLU A 69 1.99 27.36 -10.10
N SER A 70 1.44 27.69 -8.93
CA SER A 70 0.18 28.42 -8.82
C SER A 70 0.36 29.72 -8.06
N PHE A 71 -0.21 30.81 -8.56
CA PHE A 71 -0.13 32.12 -7.94
C PHE A 71 -1.49 32.82 -7.92
N THR A 72 -1.73 33.58 -6.86
CA THR A 72 -2.99 34.34 -6.73
C THR A 72 -2.94 35.61 -7.56
N VAL A 73 -4.03 35.88 -8.26
CA VAL A 73 -4.16 37.06 -9.10
C VAL A 73 -4.71 38.20 -8.26
N TYR A 74 -3.88 39.23 -8.03
CA TYR A 74 -4.33 40.40 -7.26
C TYR A 74 -5.02 41.40 -8.18
N SER A 75 -6.22 41.85 -7.78
CA SER A 75 -7.00 42.86 -8.49
C SER A 75 -6.21 44.17 -8.60
N ALA A 76 -5.56 44.38 -9.74
CA ALA A 76 -4.97 45.66 -10.10
C ALA A 76 -5.87 46.27 -11.16
N SER A 77 -6.49 47.41 -10.83
CA SER A 77 -7.26 48.17 -11.81
C SER A 77 -6.33 48.47 -13.00
N GLU A 78 -6.60 47.84 -14.15
CA GLU A 78 -5.83 47.94 -15.42
C GLU A 78 -4.67 46.93 -15.64
N ALA A 79 -4.57 45.80 -14.92
CA ALA A 79 -3.58 44.77 -15.24
C ALA A 79 -3.88 44.05 -16.57
N LEU A 80 -3.39 44.62 -17.68
CA LEU A 80 -3.38 43.99 -19.00
C LEU A 80 -2.29 42.93 -19.15
N ASN A 81 -1.52 42.67 -18.10
CA ASN A 81 -0.30 41.88 -18.16
C ASN A 81 0.04 41.26 -16.80
N TYR A 82 0.21 39.94 -16.77
CA TYR A 82 0.79 39.21 -15.66
C TYR A 82 2.13 38.62 -16.08
N ILE A 83 3.15 38.81 -15.25
CA ILE A 83 4.45 38.16 -15.40
C ILE A 83 4.60 37.26 -14.19
N HIS A 84 4.70 35.96 -14.45
CA HIS A 84 5.04 34.97 -13.45
C HIS A 84 6.49 34.56 -13.62
N GLN A 85 7.23 34.57 -12.53
CA GLN A 85 8.62 34.17 -12.46
C GLN A 85 8.65 32.79 -11.78
N PHE A 86 9.17 31.78 -12.47
CA PHE A 86 9.29 30.45 -11.89
C PHE A 86 10.32 30.44 -10.76
N ASP A 87 9.98 29.75 -9.68
CA ASP A 87 10.82 29.52 -8.51
C ASP A 87 11.44 28.12 -8.61
N LEU A 88 12.60 28.06 -9.26
CA LEU A 88 13.29 26.82 -9.61
C LEU A 88 14.70 26.77 -9.01
N ASP A 89 14.91 27.49 -7.90
CA ASP A 89 16.22 27.67 -7.28
C ASP A 89 17.30 28.02 -8.34
N ASP A 90 18.41 27.28 -8.31
CA ASP A 90 19.54 27.42 -9.22
C ASP A 90 19.35 26.72 -10.57
N TYR A 91 18.26 25.97 -10.80
CA TYR A 91 18.07 25.19 -12.04
C TYR A 91 17.77 26.07 -13.25
N SER A 92 18.48 25.85 -14.34
CA SER A 92 18.32 26.49 -15.65
C SER A 92 17.27 25.76 -16.48
N LEU A 93 16.21 26.47 -16.89
CA LEU A 93 15.20 25.94 -17.83
C LEU A 93 15.78 25.58 -19.21
N ILE A 94 17.00 26.02 -19.52
CA ILE A 94 17.66 25.76 -20.81
C ILE A 94 18.60 24.57 -20.70
N ASP A 95 19.36 24.49 -19.61
CA ASP A 95 20.46 23.54 -19.51
C ASP A 95 20.07 22.27 -18.74
N ASP A 96 19.15 22.37 -17.78
CA ASP A 96 18.80 21.25 -16.89
C ASP A 96 17.54 20.49 -17.32
N PHE A 97 16.76 21.03 -18.26
CA PHE A 97 15.53 20.43 -18.75
C PHE A 97 15.65 20.04 -20.22
N THR A 98 15.12 18.87 -20.58
CA THR A 98 15.14 18.38 -21.96
C THR A 98 13.75 18.38 -22.59
N ASN A 99 13.65 18.90 -23.82
CA ASN A 99 12.38 19.11 -24.54
C ASN A 99 11.36 19.95 -23.77
N LEU A 100 11.83 20.93 -23.02
CA LEU A 100 10.97 21.82 -22.24
C LEU A 100 10.04 22.64 -23.12
N GLN A 101 8.76 22.66 -22.74
CA GLN A 101 7.74 23.52 -23.34
C GLN A 101 6.71 23.95 -22.30
N LEU A 102 6.08 25.10 -22.56
CA LEU A 102 4.86 25.48 -21.85
C LEU A 102 3.73 24.53 -22.27
N PHE A 103 3.16 23.81 -21.32
CA PHE A 103 2.11 22.84 -21.57
C PHE A 103 0.73 23.49 -21.53
N LYS A 104 0.36 24.05 -20.37
CA LYS A 104 -0.97 24.66 -20.13
C LYS A 104 -0.91 25.77 -19.12
N ILE A 105 -1.89 26.66 -19.20
CA ILE A 105 -2.17 27.68 -18.18
C ILE A 105 -3.64 27.51 -17.79
N ILE A 106 -3.88 27.13 -16.54
CA ILE A 106 -5.23 26.92 -16.00
C ILE A 106 -5.49 27.99 -14.96
N ALA A 107 -6.55 28.75 -15.15
CA ALA A 107 -7.03 29.76 -14.22
C ALA A 107 -8.28 29.26 -13.50
N LEU A 108 -8.43 29.64 -12.23
CA LEU A 108 -9.58 29.31 -11.40
C LEU A 108 -10.32 30.60 -11.04
N LYS A 109 -11.61 30.65 -11.38
CA LYS A 109 -12.49 31.76 -10.97
C LYS A 109 -12.91 31.63 -9.51
N PRO A 110 -13.40 32.71 -8.86
CA PRO A 110 -14.01 32.65 -7.52
C PRO A 110 -15.15 31.65 -7.37
N THR A 111 -15.80 31.27 -8.48
CA THR A 111 -16.85 30.26 -8.52
C THR A 111 -16.32 28.82 -8.55
N LEU A 112 -15.01 28.61 -8.46
CA LEU A 112 -14.31 27.33 -8.66
C LEU A 112 -14.49 26.78 -10.08
N GLU A 113 -14.76 27.64 -11.06
CA GLU A 113 -14.79 27.27 -12.46
C GLU A 113 -13.35 27.32 -13.01
N GLU A 114 -12.89 26.21 -13.58
CA GLU A 114 -11.61 26.11 -14.28
C GLU A 114 -11.72 26.71 -15.69
N PHE A 115 -10.72 27.49 -16.08
CA PHE A 115 -10.64 28.15 -17.37
C PHE A 115 -9.22 28.03 -17.94
N GLU A 116 -9.07 27.49 -19.15
CA GLU A 116 -7.76 27.40 -19.80
C GLU A 116 -7.43 28.71 -20.53
N ILE A 117 -6.32 29.35 -20.16
CA ILE A 117 -5.81 30.54 -20.84
C ILE A 117 -4.98 30.08 -22.04
N ILE A 118 -5.45 30.41 -23.24
CA ILE A 118 -4.81 30.04 -24.51
C ILE A 118 -4.25 31.31 -25.18
N GLY A 119 -2.97 31.28 -25.55
CA GLY A 119 -2.32 32.33 -26.34
C GLY A 119 -2.78 32.32 -27.79
N ASP A 120 -4.00 32.79 -28.07
CA ASP A 120 -4.60 32.83 -29.40
C ASP A 120 -4.32 34.14 -30.17
N GLY A 121 -3.76 35.15 -29.49
CA GLY A 121 -3.50 36.48 -30.05
C GLY A 121 -4.76 37.32 -30.28
N GLU A 122 -5.94 36.82 -29.88
CA GLU A 122 -7.21 37.54 -29.93
C GLU A 122 -7.68 37.95 -28.53
N ASN A 123 -7.69 37.01 -27.58
CA ASN A 123 -8.07 37.21 -26.18
C ASN A 123 -6.83 37.34 -25.30
N TYR A 124 -5.88 36.41 -25.45
CA TYR A 124 -4.63 36.42 -24.68
C TYR A 124 -3.43 36.22 -25.60
N ASP A 125 -2.32 36.85 -25.24
CA ASP A 125 -0.99 36.55 -25.76
C ASP A 125 -0.13 35.97 -24.63
N VAL A 126 0.54 34.85 -24.89
CA VAL A 126 1.30 34.12 -23.89
C VAL A 126 2.74 33.98 -24.38
N ILE A 127 3.67 34.56 -23.62
CA ILE A 127 5.09 34.59 -23.95
C ILE A 127 5.83 33.79 -22.88
N PHE A 128 6.32 32.62 -23.26
CA PHE A 128 7.21 31.81 -22.41
C PHE A 128 8.66 32.15 -22.72
N ASP A 129 9.38 32.64 -21.72
CA ASP A 129 10.79 33.01 -21.80
C ASP A 129 11.61 32.14 -20.87
N SER A 130 12.16 31.07 -21.45
CA SER A 130 13.00 30.10 -20.74
C SER A 130 14.33 30.67 -20.27
N VAL A 131 14.84 31.76 -20.89
CA VAL A 131 16.11 32.38 -20.49
C VAL A 131 15.96 33.07 -19.15
N ASN A 132 14.87 33.83 -18.99
CA ASN A 132 14.60 34.58 -17.77
C ASN A 132 13.72 33.81 -16.78
N LYS A 133 13.42 32.53 -17.03
CA LYS A 133 12.50 31.70 -16.22
C LYS A 133 11.16 32.39 -15.95
N GLN A 134 10.54 32.97 -16.97
CA GLN A 134 9.30 33.72 -16.82
C GLN A 134 8.25 33.29 -17.85
N VAL A 135 6.99 33.40 -17.47
CA VAL A 135 5.87 33.40 -18.41
C VAL A 135 5.11 34.71 -18.27
N GLN A 136 4.76 35.29 -19.41
CA GLN A 136 4.00 36.52 -19.48
C GLN A 136 2.65 36.23 -20.15
N ILE A 137 1.57 36.67 -19.50
CA ILE A 137 0.18 36.55 -19.98
C ILE A 137 -0.34 37.96 -20.20
N ILE A 138 -0.67 38.30 -21.43
CA ILE A 138 -1.13 39.63 -21.83
C ILE A 138 -2.58 39.52 -22.27
N ASP A 139 -3.44 40.30 -21.61
CA ASP A 139 -4.81 40.51 -22.06
C ASP A 139 -4.82 41.46 -23.26
N GLN A 140 -5.32 40.99 -24.39
CA GLN A 140 -5.38 41.76 -25.64
C GLN A 140 -6.62 42.67 -25.70
N ILE A 141 -7.64 42.42 -24.87
CA ILE A 141 -8.89 43.17 -24.87
C ILE A 141 -8.86 44.19 -23.74
N SER A 142 -8.47 45.42 -24.09
CA SER A 142 -8.40 46.48 -23.08
C SER A 142 -9.76 46.81 -22.48
N GLY A 143 -9.94 46.48 -21.19
CA GLY A 143 -11.03 46.97 -20.34
C GLY A 143 -12.21 46.03 -20.12
N ASP A 144 -12.13 44.76 -20.51
CA ASP A 144 -13.06 43.72 -20.03
C ASP A 144 -12.68 43.23 -18.62
N GLY A 145 -11.40 43.29 -18.27
CA GLY A 145 -10.89 42.94 -16.94
C GLY A 145 -10.81 41.44 -16.71
N ASP A 146 -10.78 40.63 -17.77
CA ASP A 146 -10.90 39.17 -17.71
C ASP A 146 -9.80 38.52 -16.86
N LEU A 147 -8.57 39.05 -16.84
CA LEU A 147 -7.52 38.52 -15.96
C LEU A 147 -7.82 38.78 -14.46
N ASN A 148 -8.63 39.79 -14.10
CA ASN A 148 -9.04 40.02 -12.71
C ASN A 148 -10.21 39.13 -12.26
N ASP A 149 -10.81 38.36 -13.17
CA ASP A 149 -11.89 37.43 -12.85
C ASP A 149 -11.37 36.10 -12.29
N PHE A 150 -10.06 35.90 -12.28
CA PHE A 150 -9.41 34.71 -11.73
C PHE A 150 -8.90 34.98 -10.31
N ASP A 151 -9.05 34.01 -9.40
CA ASP A 151 -8.45 34.04 -8.06
C ASP A 151 -7.05 33.41 -8.06
N LEU A 152 -6.85 32.39 -8.92
CA LEU A 152 -5.62 31.60 -9.02
C LEU A 152 -5.30 31.33 -10.48
N ILE A 153 -4.03 31.43 -10.86
CA ILE A 153 -3.52 30.93 -12.14
C ILE A 153 -2.44 29.90 -11.85
N THR A 154 -2.53 28.76 -12.51
CA THR A 154 -1.57 27.67 -12.49
C THR A 154 -0.91 27.57 -13.86
N VAL A 155 0.42 27.66 -13.89
CA VAL A 155 1.22 27.49 -15.10
C VAL A 155 1.90 26.14 -15.04
N ILE A 156 1.78 25.36 -16.12
CA ILE A 156 2.28 23.99 -16.21
C ILE A 156 3.29 23.91 -17.36
N LEU A 157 4.49 23.46 -17.05
CA LEU A 157 5.54 23.10 -18.00
C LEU A 157 5.56 21.58 -18.20
N SER A 158 5.92 21.13 -19.40
CA SER A 158 6.16 19.71 -19.71
C SER A 158 7.55 19.52 -20.32
N TYR A 159 8.21 18.42 -20.00
CA TYR A 159 9.56 18.08 -20.49
C TYR A 159 9.77 16.56 -20.43
N SER A 160 10.79 16.04 -21.10
CA SER A 160 11.08 14.60 -21.10
C SER A 160 11.82 14.14 -19.83
N TYR A 161 12.77 14.94 -19.35
CA TYR A 161 13.38 14.75 -18.03
C TYR A 161 13.94 16.08 -17.50
N GLY A 162 13.94 16.23 -16.18
CA GLY A 162 14.43 17.43 -15.48
C GLY A 162 14.67 17.17 -13.99
N PRO A 163 15.30 18.13 -13.27
CA PRO A 163 15.71 17.96 -11.88
C PRO A 163 14.55 18.00 -10.88
N VAL A 164 13.47 18.71 -11.21
CA VAL A 164 12.26 18.83 -10.40
C VAL A 164 11.06 18.39 -11.22
N SER A 165 9.98 17.95 -10.57
CA SER A 165 8.67 17.71 -11.20
C SER A 165 7.57 17.67 -10.13
N THR A 166 6.38 18.14 -10.50
CA THR A 166 5.18 18.04 -9.67
C THR A 166 4.50 16.68 -9.84
N PHE A 167 4.45 16.16 -11.06
CA PHE A 167 3.94 14.83 -11.39
C PHE A 167 4.54 14.37 -12.72
N SER A 168 4.36 13.09 -13.06
CA SER A 168 4.84 12.53 -14.33
C SER A 168 3.79 11.62 -14.97
N GLU A 169 3.89 11.42 -16.27
CA GLU A 169 3.05 10.49 -17.03
C GLU A 169 3.94 9.53 -17.81
N ILE A 170 3.57 8.24 -17.78
CA ILE A 170 4.18 7.22 -18.63
C ILE A 170 3.18 6.81 -19.70
N GLN A 171 3.56 6.99 -20.95
CA GLN A 171 2.79 6.58 -22.10
C GLN A 171 3.43 5.34 -22.73
N LEU A 172 2.72 4.22 -22.72
CA LEU A 172 3.14 3.03 -23.47
C LEU A 172 2.93 3.27 -24.97
N THR A 173 3.92 2.90 -25.77
CA THR A 173 3.96 3.21 -27.20
C THR A 173 3.23 2.16 -28.03
N GLN A 174 3.11 2.45 -29.33
CA GLN A 174 2.64 1.45 -30.28
C GLN A 174 3.62 0.25 -30.38
N THR A 175 4.92 0.46 -30.16
CA THR A 175 5.91 -0.64 -30.14
C THR A 175 5.62 -1.61 -28.99
N PHE A 176 5.34 -1.09 -27.78
CA PHE A 176 4.90 -1.94 -26.67
C PHE A 176 3.63 -2.71 -27.03
N HIS A 177 2.64 -2.02 -27.61
CA HIS A 177 1.38 -2.67 -27.96
C HIS A 177 1.58 -3.80 -28.98
N ASP A 178 2.32 -3.53 -30.06
CA ASP A 178 2.57 -4.52 -31.11
C ASP A 178 3.47 -5.68 -30.64
N GLY A 179 4.35 -5.42 -29.66
CA GLY A 179 5.30 -6.38 -29.11
C GLY A 179 4.72 -7.30 -28.05
N TYR A 180 3.88 -6.77 -27.15
CA TYR A 180 3.43 -7.47 -25.94
C TYR A 180 1.92 -7.70 -25.89
N ILE A 181 1.12 -6.88 -26.57
CA ILE A 181 -0.35 -6.93 -26.49
C ILE A 181 -0.93 -7.62 -27.73
N SER A 182 -0.97 -8.95 -27.69
CA SER A 182 -1.57 -9.76 -28.77
C SER A 182 -3.09 -9.94 -28.63
N ASP A 183 -3.59 -9.94 -27.40
CA ASP A 183 -5.03 -9.97 -27.05
C ASP A 183 -5.27 -9.10 -25.81
N ALA A 184 -5.91 -7.95 -26.01
CA ALA A 184 -6.17 -7.00 -24.93
C ALA A 184 -7.08 -7.59 -23.83
N GLU A 185 -7.94 -8.57 -24.13
CA GLU A 185 -8.79 -9.19 -23.11
C GLU A 185 -7.97 -10.15 -22.21
N ALA A 186 -6.97 -10.83 -22.79
CA ALA A 186 -6.06 -11.69 -22.04
C ALA A 186 -5.19 -10.91 -21.05
N THR A 187 -4.85 -9.66 -21.40
CA THR A 187 -4.00 -8.79 -20.58
C THR A 187 -4.70 -8.23 -19.33
N PHE A 188 -5.96 -8.61 -19.07
CA PHE A 188 -6.68 -8.20 -17.87
C PHE A 188 -5.96 -8.62 -16.57
N TYR A 189 -5.19 -9.71 -16.60
CA TYR A 189 -4.43 -10.21 -15.45
C TYR A 189 -2.96 -9.80 -15.47
N ASP A 190 -2.50 -9.20 -16.57
CA ASP A 190 -1.14 -8.71 -16.70
C ASP A 190 -1.01 -7.41 -15.90
N TYR A 191 0.20 -7.10 -15.47
CA TYR A 191 0.44 -5.92 -14.65
C TYR A 191 1.80 -5.33 -15.01
N LEU A 192 1.94 -4.02 -14.76
CA LEU A 192 3.15 -3.25 -15.00
C LEU A 192 3.74 -2.88 -13.65
N THR A 193 4.98 -3.28 -13.41
CA THR A 193 5.76 -2.83 -12.26
C THR A 193 6.58 -1.62 -12.66
N ILE A 194 6.44 -0.53 -11.93
CA ILE A 194 7.15 0.73 -12.14
C ILE A 194 7.99 0.96 -10.88
N SER A 195 9.31 0.99 -11.03
CA SER A 195 10.26 1.24 -9.94
C SER A 195 11.10 2.47 -10.27
N PHE A 196 11.31 3.36 -9.30
CA PHE A 196 12.15 4.54 -9.49
C PHE A 196 12.64 5.05 -8.15
N SER A 197 13.71 5.83 -8.20
CA SER A 197 14.10 6.75 -7.14
C SER A 197 13.42 8.09 -7.37
N TYR A 198 13.12 8.80 -6.28
CA TYR A 198 12.61 10.16 -6.35
C TYR A 198 13.31 10.98 -5.27
N SER A 199 13.54 12.26 -5.58
CA SER A 199 14.04 13.20 -4.59
C SER A 199 12.85 13.81 -3.88
N ALA A 200 12.44 13.23 -2.75
CA ALA A 200 11.67 14.02 -1.83
C ALA A 200 12.59 15.14 -1.35
N LEU A 201 12.25 16.39 -1.67
CA LEU A 201 12.66 17.49 -0.80
C LEU A 201 12.10 17.06 0.56
N SER A 202 12.97 16.51 1.43
CA SER A 202 12.70 16.31 2.85
C SER A 202 12.11 17.64 3.26
N GLY A 203 10.80 17.67 3.55
CA GLY A 203 10.01 18.90 3.55
C GLY A 203 10.86 20.03 4.05
N GLU A 204 11.05 21.06 3.21
CA GLU A 204 11.84 22.22 3.59
C GLU A 204 11.50 22.51 5.02
N LYS A 205 12.53 22.56 5.87
CA LYS A 205 12.31 23.16 7.17
C LYS A 205 11.71 24.51 6.82
N LEU A 206 10.47 24.76 7.26
CA LEU A 206 9.89 26.11 7.26
C LEU A 206 10.85 27.13 7.93
N PHE A 207 11.88 26.62 8.61
CA PHE A 207 13.07 27.31 9.07
C PHE A 207 14.35 26.57 8.63
N GLU A 208 14.80 26.80 7.40
CA GLU A 208 16.21 26.57 7.07
C GLU A 208 17.03 27.72 7.71
N GLU A 209 17.48 27.49 8.94
CA GLU A 209 18.46 28.38 9.57
C GLU A 209 19.84 28.14 8.92
N ASP A 210 20.13 28.92 7.89
CA ASP A 210 21.45 29.13 7.29
C ASP A 210 22.28 30.13 8.12
N HIS A 211 23.60 30.16 7.94
CA HIS A 211 24.53 31.08 8.60
C HIS A 211 24.16 32.58 8.42
N GLN A 212 23.41 32.92 7.37
CA GLN A 212 22.91 34.28 7.15
C GLN A 212 21.62 34.60 7.93
N THR A 213 20.79 33.60 8.23
CA THR A 213 19.55 33.77 9.03
C THR A 213 19.80 33.66 10.53
N ILE A 214 20.87 32.98 10.96
CA ILE A 214 21.30 32.91 12.37
C ILE A 214 21.88 34.23 12.90
N THR A 215 22.33 35.14 12.04
CA THR A 215 22.98 36.41 12.45
C THR A 215 22.04 37.62 12.46
N SER A 216 20.81 37.49 11.96
CA SER A 216 19.81 38.56 12.02
C SER A 216 18.88 38.36 13.21
N SER A 217 18.71 39.41 14.01
CA SER A 217 18.12 39.42 15.35
C SER A 217 16.66 39.05 15.54
N VAL A 218 15.90 38.80 14.49
CA VAL A 218 14.47 39.07 14.58
C VAL A 218 13.66 37.80 14.45
N THR A 219 13.51 37.09 15.58
CA THR A 219 12.23 36.42 15.87
C THR A 219 11.40 37.29 16.82
N SER A 220 11.24 38.57 16.48
CA SER A 220 10.08 39.30 16.98
C SER A 220 8.89 38.88 16.09
N PHE A 221 8.02 38.03 16.62
CA PHE A 221 6.66 37.97 16.10
C PHE A 221 5.97 39.28 16.49
N GLU A 222 6.20 40.34 15.70
CA GLU A 222 5.20 41.40 15.63
C GLU A 222 3.99 40.77 14.94
N TYR A 223 2.88 40.69 15.68
CA TYR A 223 1.63 40.33 15.04
C TYR A 223 1.38 41.38 13.95
N VAL A 224 1.36 40.94 12.70
CA VAL A 224 0.96 41.81 11.62
C VAL A 224 -0.55 41.80 11.67
N GLU A 225 -1.17 42.98 11.80
CA GLU A 225 -2.62 43.19 11.62
C GLU A 225 -3.04 42.95 10.17
N PHE A 226 -2.62 41.83 9.61
CA PHE A 226 -2.75 41.51 8.22
C PHE A 226 -4.21 41.15 7.94
N ASN A 227 -4.90 42.04 7.24
CA ASN A 227 -6.26 41.79 6.81
C ASN A 227 -6.40 42.16 5.33
N ARG A 228 -6.70 41.17 4.49
CA ARG A 228 -6.89 41.34 3.04
C ARG A 228 -8.20 42.01 2.67
N ASN A 229 -9.09 42.31 3.62
CA ASN A 229 -10.37 42.96 3.34
C ASN A 229 -10.20 44.49 3.24
N PRO A 230 -10.15 45.07 2.02
CA PRO A 230 -9.90 46.50 1.82
C PRO A 230 -11.01 47.40 2.38
N SER A 231 -12.15 46.82 2.77
CA SER A 231 -13.27 47.57 3.40
C SER A 231 -12.97 47.92 4.86
N ILE A 232 -12.08 47.17 5.50
CA ILE A 232 -11.73 47.31 6.92
C ILE A 232 -10.22 47.34 7.14
N SER A 233 -9.41 47.36 6.09
CA SER A 233 -7.96 47.52 6.16
C SER A 233 -7.46 48.56 5.16
N THR A 234 -6.33 49.19 5.48
CA THR A 234 -5.59 50.10 4.59
C THR A 234 -4.16 49.59 4.51
N ASN A 235 -3.65 49.36 3.30
CA ASN A 235 -2.33 48.75 3.07
C ASN A 235 -2.15 47.42 3.82
N ASN A 236 -3.19 46.59 3.80
CA ASN A 236 -3.25 45.31 4.52
C ASN A 236 -3.11 45.41 6.04
N LYS A 237 -3.32 46.58 6.65
CA LYS A 237 -3.41 46.76 8.10
C LYS A 237 -4.84 47.09 8.51
N LEU A 238 -5.37 46.44 9.54
CA LEU A 238 -6.72 46.67 10.03
C LEU A 238 -6.94 48.15 10.37
N ASN A 239 -8.08 48.73 9.95
CA ASN A 239 -8.37 50.15 10.16
C ASN A 239 -8.79 50.47 11.61
N SER A 240 -9.16 49.45 12.38
CA SER A 240 -9.65 49.57 13.76
C SER A 240 -9.32 48.30 14.54
N GLU A 241 -8.39 48.41 15.49
CA GLU A 241 -7.91 47.32 16.36
C GLU A 241 -9.05 46.67 17.19
N ASP A 242 -10.11 47.42 17.53
CA ASP A 242 -11.27 46.95 18.32
C ASP A 242 -12.38 46.23 17.50
N SER A 243 -12.07 45.72 16.31
CA SER A 243 -13.07 45.01 15.47
C SER A 243 -13.48 43.67 16.08
N GLU A 244 -14.77 43.31 16.05
CA GLU A 244 -15.24 41.98 16.52
C GLU A 244 -14.66 40.79 15.70
N MET A 245 -13.95 41.06 14.60
CA MET A 245 -13.19 40.07 13.83
C MET A 245 -11.72 39.95 14.26
N PHE A 246 -11.29 40.72 15.26
CA PHE A 246 -9.99 40.58 15.90
C PHE A 246 -10.07 39.45 16.93
N ILE A 247 -9.38 38.35 16.66
CA ILE A 247 -9.15 37.29 17.64
C ILE A 247 -7.74 37.54 18.19
N ASP A 248 -7.64 37.86 19.49
CA ASP A 248 -6.35 37.92 20.17
C ASP A 248 -5.63 36.58 19.97
N PHE A 249 -4.50 36.60 19.28
CA PHE A 249 -3.62 35.43 19.26
C PHE A 249 -2.97 35.31 20.65
N GLU A 250 -3.27 34.21 21.36
CA GLU A 250 -2.52 33.87 22.57
C GLU A 250 -1.05 33.62 22.20
N ILE A 251 -0.14 34.34 22.86
CA ILE A 251 1.30 34.07 22.76
C ILE A 251 1.55 32.71 23.43
N PHE A 252 1.77 31.69 22.60
CA PHE A 252 2.24 30.39 23.08
C PHE A 252 3.75 30.50 23.32
N TYR A 253 4.17 30.40 24.58
CA TYR A 253 5.57 30.14 24.91
C TYR A 253 5.93 28.77 24.35
N ASP A 254 6.95 28.71 23.49
CA ASP A 254 7.53 27.44 23.05
C ASP A 254 8.47 26.92 24.15
N PRO A 255 8.07 25.89 24.93
CA PRO A 255 8.93 25.35 25.98
C PRO A 255 10.18 24.63 25.43
N TYR A 256 10.24 24.42 24.11
CA TYR A 256 11.32 23.72 23.41
C TYR A 256 12.35 24.68 22.80
N ASN A 257 12.15 26.01 22.92
CA ASN A 257 13.10 27.03 22.48
C ASN A 257 13.17 28.17 23.52
N VAL A 258 14.24 28.18 24.32
CA VAL A 258 14.38 29.08 25.46
C VAL A 258 15.59 29.99 25.27
N ILE A 259 15.37 31.31 25.33
CA ILE A 259 16.43 32.32 25.34
C ILE A 259 16.59 32.89 26.76
N TYR A 260 17.82 32.88 27.25
CA TYR A 260 18.22 33.49 28.51
C TYR A 260 19.05 34.74 28.22
N GLU A 261 18.78 35.82 28.95
CA GLU A 261 19.52 37.08 28.89
C GLU A 261 20.16 37.36 30.25
N ALA A 262 21.45 37.68 30.27
CA ALA A 262 22.18 38.09 31.47
C ALA A 262 23.40 38.93 31.11
N ASP A 263 23.84 39.82 31.99
CA ASP A 263 25.15 40.48 31.92
C ASP A 263 26.12 39.63 32.77
N ILE A 264 26.78 38.64 32.14
CA ILE A 264 27.52 37.58 32.86
C ILE A 264 28.84 38.12 33.41
N ASP A 265 29.48 39.06 32.72
CA ASP A 265 30.77 39.63 33.09
C ASP A 265 30.70 41.00 33.78
N MET A 266 29.48 41.54 33.96
CA MET A 266 29.18 42.83 34.59
C MET A 266 29.79 44.02 33.84
N ASP A 267 29.96 43.92 32.52
CA ASP A 267 30.48 45.00 31.69
C ASP A 267 29.39 46.01 31.27
N GLY A 268 28.13 45.73 31.60
CA GLY A 268 26.97 46.54 31.27
C GLY A 268 26.34 46.21 29.91
N LYS A 269 26.78 45.15 29.24
CA LYS A 269 26.20 44.61 28.00
C LYS A 269 25.47 43.29 28.29
N LYS A 270 24.60 42.92 27.34
CA LYS A 270 23.79 41.70 27.45
C LYS A 270 24.49 40.53 26.75
N ASP A 271 24.62 39.43 27.48
CA ASP A 271 24.93 38.11 26.95
C ASP A 271 23.65 37.29 26.80
N TYR A 272 23.67 36.40 25.79
CA TYR A 272 22.55 35.56 25.43
C TYR A 272 22.94 34.09 25.46
N LYS A 273 22.02 33.25 25.90
CA LYS A 273 22.09 31.80 25.75
C LYS A 273 20.78 31.30 25.16
N GLN A 274 20.81 30.49 24.12
CA GLN A 274 19.63 29.84 23.56
C GLN A 274 19.75 28.32 23.71
N GLU A 275 18.69 27.68 24.16
CA GLU A 275 18.56 26.22 24.25
C GLU A 275 17.38 25.75 23.39
N ILE A 276 17.61 24.78 22.50
CA ILE A 276 16.60 24.26 21.57
C ILE A 276 16.53 22.74 21.69
N ASP A 277 15.33 22.22 21.90
CA ASP A 277 14.97 20.79 21.93
C ASP A 277 14.22 20.48 20.63
N VAL A 278 14.92 19.90 19.66
CA VAL A 278 14.44 19.68 18.29
C VAL A 278 13.53 18.45 18.25
N ASP A 279 13.86 17.40 18.99
CA ASP A 279 13.12 16.13 18.99
C ASP A 279 12.02 16.03 20.08
N LYS A 280 11.94 17.05 20.95
CA LYS A 280 10.98 17.20 22.04
C LYS A 280 11.09 16.10 23.09
N ASP A 281 12.28 15.53 23.28
CA ASP A 281 12.54 14.48 24.28
C ASP A 281 12.77 15.04 25.71
N GLY A 282 12.81 16.37 25.85
CA GLY A 282 13.05 17.08 27.11
C GLY A 282 14.54 17.32 27.39
N ARG A 283 15.42 17.07 26.43
CA ARG A 283 16.84 17.44 26.43
C ARG A 283 17.09 18.42 25.30
N PHE A 284 17.92 19.41 25.55
CA PHE A 284 18.26 20.38 24.53
C PHE A 284 19.34 19.83 23.60
N ASP A 285 19.01 19.71 22.32
CA ASP A 285 19.91 19.26 21.25
C ASP A 285 20.88 20.37 20.81
N ILE A 286 20.46 21.63 20.92
CA ILE A 286 21.25 22.78 20.48
C ILE A 286 21.40 23.76 21.63
N THR A 287 22.63 24.18 21.89
CA THR A 287 22.94 25.29 22.80
C THR A 287 23.75 26.35 22.07
N LYS A 288 23.25 27.59 22.02
CA LYS A 288 23.95 28.75 21.45
C LYS A 288 24.33 29.73 22.56
N TYR A 289 25.49 30.36 22.44
CA TYR A 289 25.94 31.48 23.27
C TYR A 289 26.24 32.68 22.38
N GLY A 290 25.77 33.85 22.77
CA GLY A 290 25.88 35.05 21.96
C GLY A 290 26.02 36.33 22.77
N ILE A 291 26.40 37.39 22.09
CA ILE A 291 26.52 38.75 22.63
C ILE A 291 25.75 39.74 21.74
N GLU A 292 25.42 40.90 22.28
CA GLU A 292 24.85 42.00 21.50
C GLU A 292 25.87 42.53 20.46
N ASP A 293 25.44 42.68 19.22
CA ASP A 293 26.25 43.24 18.13
C ASP A 293 26.59 44.72 18.44
N PRO A 294 27.89 45.09 18.49
CA PRO A 294 28.30 46.47 18.78
C PRO A 294 27.84 47.51 17.75
N GLU A 295 27.59 47.10 16.51
CA GLU A 295 27.18 47.99 15.41
C GLU A 295 25.65 48.06 15.27
N ASN A 296 24.94 46.99 15.65
CA ASN A 296 23.49 46.93 15.66
C ASN A 296 22.94 46.25 16.93
N PRO A 297 22.57 47.00 17.99
CA PRO A 297 22.10 46.45 19.27
C PRO A 297 20.87 45.54 19.17
N GLU A 298 20.15 45.55 18.05
CA GLU A 298 19.06 44.62 17.83
C GLU A 298 19.60 43.20 17.59
N ASN A 299 20.77 43.04 16.92
CA ASN A 299 21.46 41.79 16.54
C ASN A 299 22.15 41.05 17.70
N ILE A 300 22.06 39.71 17.67
CA ILE A 300 22.83 38.80 18.54
C ILE A 300 23.87 38.08 17.69
N ILE A 301 25.15 38.21 18.06
CA ILE A 301 26.25 37.47 17.47
C ILE A 301 26.42 36.18 18.26
N TRP A 302 26.08 35.04 17.66
CA TRP A 302 26.25 33.72 18.26
C TRP A 302 27.68 33.21 18.09
N TYR A 303 28.51 33.40 19.11
CA TYR A 303 29.93 33.08 19.05
C TYR A 303 30.25 31.62 19.38
N THR A 304 29.31 30.86 19.93
CA THR A 304 29.48 29.42 20.18
C THR A 304 28.17 28.68 19.96
N ILE A 305 28.21 27.62 19.16
CA ILE A 305 27.08 26.75 18.88
C ILE A 305 27.48 25.31 19.17
N ILE A 306 26.73 24.65 20.04
CA ILE A 306 26.92 23.25 20.41
C ILE A 306 25.70 22.47 19.90
N GLN A 307 25.93 21.39 19.16
CA GLN A 307 24.90 20.48 18.68
C GLN A 307 25.18 19.08 19.24
N ASP A 308 24.17 18.43 19.81
CA ASP A 308 24.23 17.10 20.39
C ASP A 308 22.90 16.39 20.10
N TYR A 309 22.86 15.49 19.12
CA TYR A 309 21.63 14.73 18.82
C TYR A 309 21.92 13.25 18.56
N VAL A 310 20.91 12.42 18.86
CA VAL A 310 20.97 10.96 18.72
C VAL A 310 19.94 10.51 17.68
N SER A 311 20.39 9.92 16.58
CA SER A 311 19.50 9.29 15.62
C SER A 311 19.40 7.77 15.84
N LYS A 312 18.25 7.21 15.49
CA LYS A 312 18.00 5.77 15.45
C LYS A 312 17.39 5.42 14.11
N GLU A 313 18.01 4.47 13.42
CA GLU A 313 17.55 3.93 12.14
C GLU A 313 17.36 2.42 12.28
N VAL A 314 16.30 1.89 11.67
CA VAL A 314 15.98 0.47 11.66
C VAL A 314 15.79 0.05 10.20
N ILE A 315 16.63 -0.87 9.74
CA ILE A 315 16.57 -1.47 8.40
C ILE A 315 16.13 -2.92 8.57
N VAL A 316 15.13 -3.37 7.80
CA VAL A 316 14.61 -4.74 7.85
C VAL A 316 14.67 -5.35 6.46
N ASP A 317 15.54 -6.34 6.29
CA ASP A 317 15.67 -7.13 5.08
C ASP A 317 15.09 -8.53 5.29
N LYS A 318 14.29 -8.98 4.32
CA LYS A 318 13.70 -10.32 4.33
C LYS A 318 14.15 -11.10 3.11
N THR A 319 14.67 -12.30 3.34
CA THR A 319 15.09 -13.24 2.28
C THR A 319 14.49 -14.61 2.52
N MET A 320 14.02 -15.25 1.46
CA MET A 320 13.41 -16.58 1.50
C MET A 320 14.24 -17.52 0.62
N GLU A 321 14.77 -18.59 1.20
CA GLU A 321 15.52 -19.60 0.46
C GLU A 321 14.59 -20.52 -0.37
N GLU A 322 15.14 -21.13 -1.42
CA GLU A 322 14.45 -22.17 -2.19
C GLU A 322 14.03 -23.35 -1.29
N GLU A 323 12.82 -23.88 -1.51
CA GLU A 323 12.30 -25.04 -0.80
C GLU A 323 13.13 -26.30 -1.10
N LYS A 324 13.68 -26.93 -0.06
CA LYS A 324 14.43 -28.18 -0.17
C LYS A 324 13.54 -29.37 0.20
N ARG A 325 13.38 -30.34 -0.70
CA ARG A 325 12.55 -31.54 -0.49
C ARG A 325 13.37 -32.83 -0.40
N THR A 326 12.96 -33.75 0.46
CA THR A 326 13.47 -35.13 0.44
C THR A 326 12.88 -35.91 -0.74
N LYS A 327 13.47 -37.04 -1.09
CA LYS A 327 12.74 -38.05 -1.88
C LYS A 327 11.59 -38.62 -1.04
N TRP A 328 10.60 -39.19 -1.70
CA TRP A 328 9.59 -40.02 -1.05
C TRP A 328 10.27 -41.21 -0.38
N PHE A 329 9.95 -41.47 0.88
CA PHE A 329 10.44 -42.62 1.63
C PHE A 329 9.27 -43.38 2.26
N ASP A 330 9.40 -44.70 2.25
CA ASP A 330 8.44 -45.64 2.84
C ASP A 330 8.43 -45.47 4.38
N ILE A 331 7.22 -45.38 4.94
CA ILE A 331 7.00 -45.39 6.38
C ILE A 331 6.79 -46.86 6.77
N ASP A 332 7.86 -47.55 7.19
CA ASP A 332 7.84 -48.97 7.59
C ASP A 332 6.72 -49.26 8.60
N ASP A 333 5.55 -49.66 8.08
CA ASP A 333 4.26 -49.72 8.77
C ASP A 333 3.89 -51.14 9.20
N THR A 334 4.91 -51.99 9.38
CA THR A 334 4.80 -53.40 9.80
C THR A 334 3.98 -53.62 11.09
N ALA A 335 3.64 -52.57 11.85
CA ALA A 335 2.74 -52.60 12.99
C ALA A 335 1.22 -52.58 12.65
N PHE A 336 0.84 -52.25 11.40
CA PHE A 336 -0.56 -52.13 10.97
C PHE A 336 -1.05 -53.30 10.08
N ALA A 337 -0.15 -54.15 9.60
CA ALA A 337 -0.47 -55.27 8.73
C ALA A 337 -0.71 -56.57 9.53
N ASP A 338 -1.92 -56.77 10.06
CA ASP A 338 -2.37 -58.07 10.57
C ASP A 338 -2.85 -58.95 9.40
N TYR A 339 -1.95 -59.69 8.74
CA TYR A 339 -2.38 -60.71 7.77
C TYR A 339 -1.49 -61.97 7.75
N GLU A 340 -2.10 -63.13 8.01
CA GLU A 340 -1.46 -64.43 7.82
C GLU A 340 -1.66 -64.94 6.38
N LEU A 341 -0.58 -64.92 5.61
CA LEU A 341 -0.56 -65.40 4.23
C LEU A 341 -0.80 -66.93 4.18
N ASN A 342 -2.00 -67.36 3.78
CA ASN A 342 -2.32 -68.80 3.70
C ASN A 342 -1.83 -69.41 2.37
N ILE A 343 -0.53 -69.74 2.35
CA ILE A 343 0.19 -70.31 1.19
C ILE A 343 -0.45 -71.62 0.68
N ILE A 344 -1.09 -72.38 1.57
CA ILE A 344 -1.71 -73.67 1.22
C ILE A 344 -2.95 -73.45 0.34
N LEU A 345 -3.77 -72.43 0.64
CA LEU A 345 -4.95 -72.10 -0.15
C LEU A 345 -4.59 -71.62 -1.56
N LEU A 346 -3.50 -70.85 -1.69
CA LEU A 346 -2.98 -70.38 -2.97
C LEU A 346 -2.52 -71.55 -3.86
N LEU A 347 -1.75 -72.49 -3.30
CA LEU A 347 -1.28 -73.67 -4.04
C LEU A 347 -2.42 -74.58 -4.53
N VAL A 348 -3.46 -74.76 -3.71
CA VAL A 348 -4.64 -75.57 -4.09
C VAL A 348 -5.45 -74.89 -5.20
N SER A 349 -5.54 -73.56 -5.17
CA SER A 349 -6.31 -72.80 -6.16
C SER A 349 -5.73 -72.82 -7.58
N MET A 350 -4.40 -72.90 -7.74
CA MET A 350 -3.75 -72.98 -9.06
C MET A 350 -4.12 -74.24 -9.86
N LEU A 351 -4.61 -75.29 -9.19
CA LEU A 351 -5.04 -76.53 -9.84
C LEU A 351 -6.52 -76.49 -10.29
N ILE A 352 -7.28 -75.45 -9.93
CA ILE A 352 -8.70 -75.28 -10.25
C ILE A 352 -8.90 -73.83 -10.74
N LEU A 353 -8.87 -73.61 -12.05
CA LEU A 353 -8.89 -72.27 -12.68
C LEU A 353 -9.98 -71.31 -12.16
N PRO A 354 -11.25 -71.73 -11.94
CA PRO A 354 -12.26 -70.85 -11.36
C PRO A 354 -11.97 -70.47 -9.90
N LEU A 355 -11.32 -71.37 -9.17
CA LEU A 355 -10.94 -71.15 -7.78
C LEU A 355 -9.74 -70.21 -7.67
N LEU A 356 -8.80 -70.25 -8.63
CA LEU A 356 -7.66 -69.34 -8.70
C LEU A 356 -8.10 -67.88 -8.77
N LEU A 357 -9.04 -67.56 -9.66
CA LEU A 357 -9.61 -66.20 -9.78
C LEU A 357 -10.33 -65.79 -8.49
N TYR A 358 -11.05 -66.72 -7.86
CA TYR A 358 -11.71 -66.49 -6.59
C TYR A 358 -10.71 -66.24 -5.45
N THR A 359 -9.69 -67.09 -5.27
CA THR A 359 -8.67 -66.91 -4.24
C THR A 359 -7.81 -65.69 -4.46
N LEU A 360 -7.49 -65.34 -5.72
CA LEU A 360 -6.80 -64.09 -6.05
C LEU A 360 -7.69 -62.88 -5.75
N SER A 361 -9.00 -62.98 -5.95
CA SER A 361 -9.95 -61.92 -5.59
C SER A 361 -10.17 -61.77 -4.09
N THR A 362 -9.94 -62.82 -3.31
CA THR A 362 -10.08 -62.81 -1.84
C THR A 362 -8.75 -62.63 -1.10
N MET A 363 -7.63 -62.52 -1.81
CA MET A 363 -6.33 -62.19 -1.23
C MET A 363 -6.21 -60.68 -1.11
N VAL A 364 -6.24 -60.19 0.13
CA VAL A 364 -6.06 -58.78 0.48
C VAL A 364 -4.63 -58.64 0.99
N PHE A 365 -3.79 -57.89 0.26
CA PHE A 365 -2.52 -57.37 0.80
C PHE A 365 -2.83 -56.22 1.76
N PRO A 366 -1.92 -55.78 2.66
CA PRO A 366 -2.19 -54.62 3.53
C PRO A 366 -2.84 -53.49 2.71
N ASP A 367 -4.03 -53.08 3.14
CA ASP A 367 -4.99 -52.34 2.32
C ASP A 367 -4.42 -51.01 1.82
N VAL A 368 -3.38 -50.47 2.46
CA VAL A 368 -2.78 -49.18 2.17
C VAL A 368 -1.29 -49.19 2.55
N ASP A 369 -0.43 -48.76 1.62
CA ASP A 369 1.00 -48.52 1.83
C ASP A 369 1.26 -47.02 2.01
N TYR A 370 2.04 -46.61 3.01
CA TYR A 370 2.23 -45.20 3.40
C TYR A 370 3.63 -44.68 3.08
N TRP A 371 3.68 -43.54 2.41
CA TRP A 371 4.91 -42.87 1.99
C TRP A 371 4.95 -41.45 2.54
N ALA A 372 6.13 -40.96 2.90
CA ALA A 372 6.34 -39.59 3.35
C ALA A 372 7.35 -38.84 2.49
N GLN A 373 7.14 -37.52 2.36
CA GLN A 373 8.12 -36.57 1.83
C GLN A 373 8.21 -35.39 2.80
N LYS A 374 9.43 -34.97 3.15
CA LYS A 374 9.66 -33.78 3.96
C LYS A 374 10.14 -32.63 3.08
N SER A 375 9.70 -31.42 3.36
CA SER A 375 10.26 -30.21 2.80
C SER A 375 10.59 -29.18 3.87
N VAL A 376 11.58 -28.33 3.59
CA VAL A 376 12.01 -27.25 4.47
C VAL A 376 12.19 -26.00 3.61
N THR A 377 11.60 -24.90 4.05
CA THR A 377 11.82 -23.56 3.52
C THR A 377 12.33 -22.67 4.65
N GLN A 378 13.37 -21.89 4.39
CA GLN A 378 13.99 -21.04 5.41
C GLN A 378 13.76 -19.56 5.05
N GLU A 379 13.17 -18.81 5.98
CA GLU A 379 13.08 -17.36 5.92
C GLU A 379 14.12 -16.76 6.85
N THR A 380 14.92 -15.83 6.35
CA THR A 380 15.89 -15.06 7.14
C THR A 380 15.46 -13.61 7.15
N ILE A 381 15.25 -13.08 8.36
CA ILE A 381 14.94 -11.69 8.62
C ILE A 381 16.18 -11.06 9.23
N GLU A 382 16.79 -10.12 8.52
CA GLU A 382 17.91 -9.32 9.01
C GLU A 382 17.35 -7.96 9.47
N THR A 383 17.46 -7.67 10.76
CA THR A 383 17.11 -6.35 11.31
C THR A 383 18.36 -5.64 11.78
N GLN A 384 18.70 -4.55 11.12
CA GLN A 384 19.83 -3.69 11.47
C GLN A 384 19.33 -2.45 12.22
N TYR A 385 19.78 -2.30 13.46
CA TYR A 385 19.56 -1.11 14.29
C TYR A 385 20.83 -0.25 14.26
N VAL A 386 20.77 0.92 13.65
CA VAL A 386 21.87 1.89 13.68
C VAL A 386 21.50 2.99 14.67
N ARG A 387 22.36 3.21 15.66
CA ARG A 387 22.26 4.37 16.55
C ARG A 387 23.45 5.26 16.30
N SER A 388 23.21 6.46 15.76
CA SER A 388 24.28 7.44 15.56
C SER A 388 24.17 8.55 16.59
N HIS A 389 25.32 8.95 17.11
CA HIS A 389 25.47 10.07 18.02
C HIS A 389 26.36 11.10 17.34
N TYR A 390 25.82 12.31 17.15
CA TYR A 390 26.53 13.42 16.52
C TYR A 390 26.71 14.53 17.55
N TYR A 391 27.95 14.99 17.68
CA TYR A 391 28.32 16.08 18.56
C TYR A 391 29.20 17.08 17.81
N SER A 392 28.79 18.34 17.73
CA SER A 392 29.53 19.41 17.07
C SER A 392 29.68 20.63 17.96
N ILE A 393 30.86 21.24 17.94
CA ILE A 393 31.10 22.56 18.53
C ILE A 393 31.62 23.48 17.42
N ARG A 394 30.92 24.59 17.21
CA ARG A 394 31.34 25.69 16.35
C ARG A 394 31.66 26.91 17.19
N ARG A 395 32.73 27.62 16.83
CA ARG A 395 33.18 28.82 17.54
C ARG A 395 33.62 29.90 16.56
N ASP A 396 33.15 31.10 16.83
CA ASP A 396 33.58 32.36 16.25
C ASP A 396 34.40 33.09 17.32
N ASP A 397 35.71 33.16 17.12
CA ASP A 397 36.69 33.76 18.02
C ASP A 397 36.89 35.26 17.76
N ASP A 398 36.62 35.75 16.54
CA ASP A 398 36.74 37.16 16.17
C ASP A 398 35.43 37.95 16.19
N LEU A 399 34.32 37.27 16.49
CA LEU A 399 32.98 37.83 16.72
C LEU A 399 32.47 38.59 15.49
N ASP A 400 32.82 38.11 14.30
CA ASP A 400 32.41 38.70 13.03
C ASP A 400 31.12 38.08 12.47
N GLY A 401 30.55 37.11 13.20
CA GLY A 401 29.35 36.36 12.81
C GLY A 401 29.67 35.11 12.00
N TYR A 402 30.94 34.82 11.71
CA TYR A 402 31.37 33.65 10.94
C TYR A 402 32.14 32.65 11.81
N THR A 403 31.87 31.36 11.61
CA THR A 403 32.57 30.31 12.36
C THR A 403 34.04 30.25 11.95
N ASN A 404 34.96 30.45 12.91
CA ASN A 404 36.39 30.26 12.65
C ASN A 404 36.84 28.81 12.88
N THR A 405 36.26 28.12 13.86
CA THR A 405 36.63 26.75 14.21
C THR A 405 35.42 25.86 14.41
N GLN A 406 35.50 24.63 13.90
CA GLN A 406 34.49 23.60 14.05
C GLN A 406 35.16 22.28 14.44
N ILE A 407 34.58 21.59 15.41
CA ILE A 407 34.99 20.25 15.82
C ILE A 407 33.76 19.36 15.77
N ASP A 408 33.83 18.32 14.94
CA ASP A 408 32.77 17.33 14.81
C ASP A 408 33.22 15.98 15.37
N TYR A 409 32.31 15.32 16.09
CA TYR A 409 32.46 13.97 16.58
C TYR A 409 31.22 13.18 16.21
N GLU A 410 31.42 12.08 15.50
CA GLU A 410 30.36 11.16 15.14
C GLU A 410 30.71 9.75 15.64
N ARG A 411 29.73 9.09 16.23
CA ARG A 411 29.83 7.68 16.60
C ARG A 411 28.56 6.96 16.19
N SER A 412 28.71 5.89 15.41
CA SER A 412 27.63 4.96 15.10
C SER A 412 27.84 3.63 15.83
N ASP A 413 26.78 3.15 16.48
CA ASP A 413 26.68 1.81 17.03
C ASP A 413 25.66 1.04 16.19
N THR A 414 26.12 0.03 15.44
CA THR A 414 25.26 -0.82 14.59
C THR A 414 25.07 -2.18 15.25
N VAL A 415 23.82 -2.59 15.45
CA VAL A 415 23.43 -3.92 15.93
C VAL A 415 22.65 -4.62 14.83
N ILE A 416 23.16 -5.76 14.35
CA ILE A 416 22.48 -6.59 13.38
C ILE A 416 21.90 -7.80 14.10
N GLN A 417 20.61 -8.04 13.94
CA GLN A 417 19.89 -9.20 14.44
C GLN A 417 19.45 -10.06 13.27
N TYR A 418 19.73 -11.36 13.33
CA TYR A 418 19.26 -12.35 12.37
C TYR A 418 18.22 -13.24 13.04
N ASP A 419 16.99 -13.18 12.56
CA ASP A 419 15.94 -14.12 12.92
C ASP A 419 15.75 -15.10 11.75
N SER A 420 15.95 -16.39 12.01
CA SER A 420 15.74 -17.44 11.01
C SER A 420 14.53 -18.26 11.41
N ILE A 421 13.57 -18.36 10.49
CA ILE A 421 12.33 -19.11 10.64
C ILE A 421 12.35 -20.25 9.64
N ASP A 422 12.40 -21.48 10.16
CA ASP A 422 12.35 -22.70 9.37
C ASP A 422 10.90 -23.21 9.29
N TYR A 423 10.37 -23.27 8.07
CA TYR A 423 9.07 -23.88 7.77
C TYR A 423 9.30 -25.32 7.34
N GLU A 424 9.09 -26.26 8.27
CA GLU A 424 9.12 -27.70 7.97
C GLU A 424 7.73 -28.21 7.57
N LYS A 425 7.64 -28.93 6.47
CA LYS A 425 6.44 -29.61 6.02
C LYS A 425 6.71 -31.09 5.84
N THR A 426 5.75 -31.94 6.21
CA THR A 426 5.77 -33.38 5.92
C THR A 426 4.48 -33.75 5.21
N ILE A 427 4.59 -34.21 3.97
CA ILE A 427 3.48 -34.79 3.22
C ILE A 427 3.49 -36.29 3.50
N ILE A 428 2.36 -36.85 3.93
CA ILE A 428 2.14 -38.29 4.04
C ILE A 428 1.08 -38.65 3.00
N ALA A 429 1.38 -39.63 2.17
CA ALA A 429 0.49 -40.10 1.12
C ALA A 429 0.36 -41.62 1.19
N ALA A 430 -0.83 -42.11 0.88
CA ALA A 430 -1.21 -43.50 1.08
C ALA A 430 -1.72 -44.10 -0.23
N LYS A 431 -1.18 -45.26 -0.63
CA LYS A 431 -1.57 -45.94 -1.88
C LYS A 431 -2.24 -47.27 -1.56
N PRO A 432 -3.52 -47.45 -1.95
CA PRO A 432 -4.18 -48.74 -1.81
C PRO A 432 -3.54 -49.77 -2.76
N GLN A 433 -3.12 -50.90 -2.20
CA GLN A 433 -2.44 -51.97 -2.93
C GLN A 433 -3.40 -53.15 -3.13
N ASN A 434 -3.72 -53.49 -4.38
CA ASN A 434 -4.35 -54.77 -4.70
C ASN A 434 -3.45 -55.62 -5.61
N VAL A 435 -3.73 -56.92 -5.70
CA VAL A 435 -2.90 -57.88 -6.45
C VAL A 435 -2.74 -57.47 -7.93
N PHE A 436 -3.76 -56.85 -8.53
CA PHE A 436 -3.73 -56.43 -9.93
C PHE A 436 -2.96 -55.12 -10.14
N SER A 437 -3.05 -54.17 -9.21
CA SER A 437 -2.26 -52.93 -9.26
C SER A 437 -0.78 -53.21 -9.04
N PHE A 438 -0.44 -54.08 -8.09
CA PHE A 438 0.94 -54.51 -7.85
C PHE A 438 1.57 -55.19 -9.06
N ILE A 439 0.86 -56.13 -9.70
CA ILE A 439 1.34 -56.80 -10.92
C ILE A 439 1.47 -55.81 -12.08
N GLY A 440 0.51 -54.90 -12.23
CA GLY A 440 0.54 -53.84 -13.26
C GLY A 440 1.75 -52.93 -13.09
N ASP A 441 2.00 -52.45 -11.87
CA ASP A 441 3.12 -51.60 -11.53
C ASP A 441 4.45 -52.33 -11.74
N TRP A 442 4.55 -53.59 -11.29
CA TRP A 442 5.74 -54.43 -11.51
C TRP A 442 6.05 -54.63 -13.00
N ILE A 443 5.04 -54.93 -13.83
CA ILE A 443 5.23 -55.07 -15.29
C ILE A 443 5.68 -53.73 -15.90
N SER A 444 5.07 -52.61 -15.47
CA SER A 444 5.38 -51.28 -15.99
C SER A 444 6.81 -50.83 -15.64
N MET A 445 7.26 -51.10 -14.41
CA MET A 445 8.62 -50.78 -13.93
C MET A 445 9.67 -51.63 -14.67
N ASN A 446 9.42 -52.93 -14.87
CA ASN A 446 10.33 -53.80 -15.62
C ASN A 446 10.39 -53.43 -17.11
N ALA A 447 9.27 -53.05 -17.73
CA ALA A 447 9.24 -52.60 -19.12
C ALA A 447 9.97 -51.25 -19.31
N ARG A 448 9.80 -50.31 -18.36
CA ARG A 448 10.49 -49.01 -18.38
C ARG A 448 11.99 -49.12 -18.09
N GLY A 449 12.38 -49.98 -17.15
CA GLY A 449 13.78 -50.28 -16.86
C GLY A 449 14.50 -50.91 -18.06
N LEU A 450 13.80 -51.72 -18.87
CA LEU A 450 14.33 -52.27 -20.12
C LEU A 450 14.54 -51.20 -21.21
N LEU A 451 13.82 -50.08 -21.13
CA LEU A 451 13.87 -48.95 -22.08
C LEU A 451 14.78 -47.80 -21.61
N GLY A 452 15.45 -47.94 -20.46
CA GLY A 452 16.37 -46.92 -19.92
C GLY A 452 15.67 -45.66 -19.38
N ALA A 453 14.35 -45.70 -19.16
CA ALA A 453 13.61 -44.62 -18.55
C ALA A 453 13.77 -44.64 -17.01
N PRO A 454 13.70 -43.47 -16.34
CA PRO A 454 13.78 -43.42 -14.87
C PRO A 454 12.73 -44.32 -14.22
N THR A 455 13.14 -45.02 -13.17
CA THR A 455 12.36 -46.03 -12.45
C THR A 455 11.56 -45.45 -11.28
N ASP A 456 11.32 -44.14 -11.28
CA ASP A 456 10.59 -43.46 -10.20
C ASP A 456 9.14 -43.97 -10.12
N ASP A 457 8.57 -43.98 -8.92
CA ASP A 457 7.20 -44.43 -8.71
C ASP A 457 6.22 -43.54 -9.49
N LEU A 458 5.23 -44.16 -10.14
CA LEU A 458 4.24 -43.48 -10.97
C LEU A 458 3.37 -42.49 -10.19
N VAL A 459 3.18 -42.75 -8.90
CA VAL A 459 2.36 -41.98 -7.99
C VAL A 459 3.26 -41.13 -7.09
N PHE A 460 4.27 -41.73 -6.45
CA PHE A 460 5.15 -41.04 -5.49
C PHE A 460 6.42 -40.51 -6.15
N ASN A 461 6.27 -39.50 -6.99
CA ASN A 461 7.38 -38.81 -7.66
C ASN A 461 7.38 -37.30 -7.33
N ASN A 462 8.31 -36.57 -7.94
CA ASN A 462 8.49 -35.14 -7.71
C ASN A 462 7.31 -34.26 -8.19
N LEU A 463 6.39 -34.82 -8.99
CA LEU A 463 5.20 -34.13 -9.48
C LEU A 463 3.99 -34.25 -8.54
N LEU A 464 4.03 -35.17 -7.56
CA LEU A 464 2.98 -35.28 -6.56
C LEU A 464 3.13 -34.16 -5.53
N THR A 465 2.29 -33.13 -5.66
CA THR A 465 2.20 -31.98 -4.74
C THR A 465 0.90 -32.03 -3.93
N GLU A 466 0.79 -31.20 -2.90
CA GLU A 466 -0.41 -31.07 -2.05
C GLU A 466 -1.69 -30.78 -2.86
N GLU A 467 -1.58 -29.96 -3.90
CA GLU A 467 -2.71 -29.61 -4.78
C GLU A 467 -3.28 -30.83 -5.51
N PHE A 468 -2.48 -31.88 -5.72
CA PHE A 468 -2.93 -33.13 -6.32
C PHE A 468 -3.46 -34.16 -5.32
N SER A 469 -3.28 -33.97 -4.01
CA SER A 469 -3.65 -34.96 -2.98
C SER A 469 -4.94 -34.66 -2.21
N SER A 470 -5.62 -33.53 -2.47
CA SER A 470 -6.73 -33.05 -1.64
C SER A 470 -7.97 -32.61 -2.46
N ASP A 471 -8.88 -33.55 -2.73
CA ASP A 471 -10.30 -33.25 -3.03
C ASP A 471 -11.19 -33.51 -1.78
N ARG A 472 -10.59 -33.65 -0.58
CA ARG A 472 -11.36 -33.95 0.64
C ARG A 472 -10.51 -33.89 1.92
N ALA A 473 -10.38 -32.72 2.52
CA ALA A 473 -9.86 -32.60 3.89
C ALA A 473 -10.74 -31.66 4.73
N SER A 474 -11.54 -32.27 5.61
CA SER A 474 -12.26 -31.59 6.69
C SER A 474 -11.28 -30.95 7.66
N GLY A 475 -11.42 -29.64 7.93
CA GLY A 475 -10.59 -28.92 8.91
C GLY A 475 -9.93 -27.63 8.39
N ASN A 476 -10.56 -26.93 7.44
CA ASN A 476 -10.03 -25.67 6.93
C ASN A 476 -10.03 -24.62 8.06
N THR A 477 -8.84 -24.13 8.44
CA THR A 477 -8.69 -23.06 9.43
C THR A 477 -8.72 -21.72 8.69
N VAL A 478 -9.54 -20.78 9.17
CA VAL A 478 -9.62 -19.43 8.62
C VAL A 478 -8.87 -18.48 9.55
N THR A 479 -7.79 -17.87 9.07
CA THR A 479 -6.96 -16.95 9.85
C THR A 479 -7.20 -15.51 9.40
N PHE A 480 -7.55 -14.65 10.36
CA PHE A 480 -7.72 -13.21 10.18
C PHE A 480 -6.47 -12.44 10.65
N PRO A 481 -6.21 -11.24 10.10
CA PRO A 481 -5.09 -10.42 10.53
C PRO A 481 -5.31 -9.87 11.94
N ALA A 482 -4.23 -9.37 12.55
CA ALA A 482 -4.30 -8.76 13.88
C ALA A 482 -5.35 -7.63 13.96
N GLY A 483 -6.01 -7.51 15.11
CA GLY A 483 -7.08 -6.53 15.35
C GLY A 483 -8.50 -7.02 15.06
N TRP A 484 -8.67 -8.18 14.42
CA TRP A 484 -9.98 -8.80 14.24
C TRP A 484 -10.32 -9.75 15.40
N THR A 485 -11.54 -9.68 15.89
CA THR A 485 -12.06 -10.51 16.98
C THR A 485 -13.12 -11.47 16.44
N MET A 486 -12.96 -12.76 16.72
CA MET A 486 -13.86 -13.82 16.28
C MET A 486 -15.19 -13.79 17.05
N LEU A 487 -16.31 -13.92 16.33
CA LEU A 487 -17.65 -14.14 16.89
C LEU A 487 -18.05 -15.60 16.83
N THR A 488 -17.80 -16.26 15.70
CA THR A 488 -18.01 -17.70 15.52
C THR A 488 -17.01 -18.27 14.53
N ASP A 489 -16.65 -19.53 14.75
CA ASP A 489 -15.94 -20.40 13.82
C ASP A 489 -16.54 -21.78 14.03
N ASP A 490 -17.50 -22.13 13.18
CA ASP A 490 -18.18 -23.41 13.24
C ASP A 490 -17.91 -24.20 11.98
N THR A 491 -17.82 -25.52 12.12
CA THR A 491 -17.67 -26.45 10.99
C THR A 491 -18.88 -27.37 10.91
N PRO A 492 -20.08 -26.87 10.51
CA PRO A 492 -21.30 -27.66 10.44
C PRO A 492 -21.13 -28.99 9.71
N GLY A 493 -21.20 -30.10 10.46
CA GLY A 493 -21.08 -31.46 9.91
C GLY A 493 -19.71 -31.81 9.31
N GLY A 494 -18.68 -31.00 9.55
CA GLY A 494 -17.29 -31.24 9.16
C GLY A 494 -16.95 -31.00 7.69
N ILE A 495 -17.82 -30.33 6.92
CA ILE A 495 -17.69 -30.21 5.45
C ILE A 495 -17.57 -28.75 5.00
N MET A 496 -18.17 -27.81 5.71
CA MET A 496 -18.05 -26.37 5.44
C MET A 496 -17.57 -25.65 6.69
N ASN A 497 -16.83 -24.55 6.52
CA ASN A 497 -16.51 -23.63 7.61
C ASN A 497 -17.37 -22.36 7.50
N PHE A 498 -18.10 -22.02 8.56
CA PHE A 498 -18.84 -20.77 8.70
C PHE A 498 -18.22 -19.93 9.82
N THR A 499 -17.61 -18.82 9.43
CA THR A 499 -16.95 -17.90 10.37
C THR A 499 -17.56 -16.50 10.33
N ALA A 500 -17.47 -15.79 11.45
CA ALA A 500 -17.79 -14.37 11.53
C ALA A 500 -16.80 -13.66 12.47
N TYR A 501 -16.30 -12.51 12.05
CA TYR A 501 -15.35 -11.68 12.79
C TYR A 501 -15.80 -10.22 12.80
N TYR A 502 -15.39 -9.46 13.80
CA TYR A 502 -15.57 -8.01 13.85
C TYR A 502 -14.25 -7.30 14.18
N ARG A 503 -14.14 -6.05 13.73
CA ARG A 503 -13.08 -5.12 14.12
C ARG A 503 -13.71 -3.77 14.43
N ILE A 504 -13.22 -3.14 15.49
CA ILE A 504 -13.51 -1.73 15.78
C ILE A 504 -12.56 -0.92 14.91
N ALA A 505 -13.10 -0.19 13.94
CA ALA A 505 -12.31 0.59 13.01
C ALA A 505 -11.72 1.83 13.70
N ASP A 506 -10.39 1.96 13.69
CA ASP A 506 -9.66 3.09 14.30
C ASP A 506 -8.83 3.91 13.30
N GLY A 507 -8.86 3.53 12.02
CA GLY A 507 -8.09 4.16 10.95
C GLY A 507 -6.81 3.39 10.60
N SER A 508 -6.42 2.38 11.37
CA SER A 508 -5.23 1.55 11.11
C SER A 508 -5.52 0.27 10.32
N GLU A 509 -6.75 0.10 9.81
CA GLU A 509 -7.18 -1.11 9.08
C GLU A 509 -6.48 -1.30 7.73
N GLY A 510 -6.01 -0.22 7.12
CA GLY A 510 -5.61 -0.19 5.71
C GLY A 510 -6.80 -0.24 4.75
N SER A 511 -6.51 -0.29 3.45
CA SER A 511 -7.53 -0.37 2.39
C SER A 511 -7.98 -1.82 2.10
N THR A 512 -7.20 -2.80 2.51
CA THR A 512 -7.45 -4.23 2.28
C THR A 512 -7.10 -5.06 3.51
N ILE A 513 -7.68 -6.26 3.61
CA ILE A 513 -7.31 -7.27 4.61
C ILE A 513 -6.99 -8.59 3.90
N THR A 514 -6.04 -9.34 4.45
CA THR A 514 -5.72 -10.70 3.98
C THR A 514 -6.29 -11.72 4.95
N VAL A 515 -7.24 -12.52 4.49
CA VAL A 515 -7.80 -13.66 5.23
C VAL A 515 -7.29 -14.94 4.59
N VAL A 516 -6.66 -15.80 5.38
CA VAL A 516 -5.97 -17.00 4.87
C VAL A 516 -6.76 -18.24 5.26
N THR A 517 -7.10 -19.08 4.28
CA THR A 517 -7.59 -20.43 4.52
C THR A 517 -6.43 -21.42 4.50
N SER A 518 -6.43 -22.41 5.41
CA SER A 518 -5.37 -23.42 5.45
C SER A 518 -5.39 -24.37 4.25
N ASN A 519 -6.54 -24.48 3.57
CA ASN A 519 -6.73 -25.30 2.38
C ASN A 519 -7.21 -24.44 1.20
N ALA A 520 -6.94 -24.90 -0.03
CA ALA A 520 -7.47 -24.31 -1.25
C ALA A 520 -8.97 -24.65 -1.39
N GLU A 521 -9.81 -23.75 -0.93
CA GLU A 521 -11.27 -23.88 -0.94
C GLU A 521 -11.91 -22.63 -1.53
N MET A 522 -13.10 -22.78 -2.13
CA MET A 522 -13.88 -21.61 -2.53
C MET A 522 -14.48 -20.93 -1.30
N THR A 523 -14.47 -19.60 -1.27
CA THR A 523 -15.05 -18.82 -0.17
C THR A 523 -16.08 -17.81 -0.69
N ALA A 524 -17.13 -17.60 0.09
CA ALA A 524 -18.09 -16.52 -0.10
C ALA A 524 -18.14 -15.69 1.17
N HIS A 525 -18.13 -14.36 1.03
CA HIS A 525 -18.05 -13.45 2.15
C HIS A 525 -18.94 -12.22 1.92
N THR A 526 -19.43 -11.64 3.03
CA THR A 526 -20.11 -10.35 3.04
C THR A 526 -19.55 -9.51 4.17
N SER A 527 -19.17 -8.27 3.87
CA SER A 527 -18.64 -7.32 4.84
C SER A 527 -19.61 -6.14 5.03
N TYR A 528 -19.81 -5.72 6.29
CA TYR A 528 -20.61 -4.54 6.64
C TYR A 528 -19.73 -3.51 7.36
N ARG A 529 -19.83 -2.25 6.93
CA ARG A 529 -19.39 -1.11 7.73
C ARG A 529 -20.58 -0.59 8.54
N ILE A 530 -20.50 -0.69 9.86
CA ILE A 530 -21.53 -0.22 10.79
C ILE A 530 -20.98 1.03 11.48
N THR A 531 -21.59 2.18 11.23
CA THR A 531 -21.28 3.44 11.93
C THR A 531 -22.18 3.61 13.15
N ASP A 532 -21.79 4.52 14.05
CA ASP A 532 -22.57 4.84 15.25
C ASP A 532 -22.86 3.63 16.16
N TYR A 533 -21.99 2.62 16.11
CA TYR A 533 -22.11 1.41 16.91
C TYR A 533 -21.79 1.68 18.39
N LEU A 534 -22.35 0.87 19.28
CA LEU A 534 -22.05 0.90 20.70
C LEU A 534 -21.79 -0.52 21.20
N GLY A 535 -20.68 -0.69 21.93
CA GLY A 535 -20.34 -1.97 22.57
C GLY A 535 -19.76 -3.00 21.62
N ILE A 536 -19.97 -4.28 21.95
CA ILE A 536 -19.42 -5.45 21.26
C ILE A 536 -20.60 -6.22 20.64
N PRO A 537 -20.51 -6.65 19.37
CA PRO A 537 -21.56 -7.47 18.75
C PRO A 537 -21.65 -8.86 19.38
N GLU A 538 -22.86 -9.42 19.42
CA GLU A 538 -23.14 -10.77 19.92
C GLU A 538 -23.78 -11.62 18.81
N ILE A 539 -23.49 -12.92 18.80
CA ILE A 539 -24.01 -13.88 17.81
C ILE A 539 -24.73 -15.05 18.50
N GLY A 540 -25.78 -15.58 17.85
CA GLY A 540 -26.47 -16.77 18.31
C GLY A 540 -25.68 -18.06 18.01
N ALA A 541 -25.94 -19.13 18.76
CA ALA A 541 -25.32 -20.43 18.50
C ALA A 541 -25.75 -20.97 17.13
N THR A 542 -24.79 -21.26 16.26
CA THR A 542 -25.01 -21.76 14.91
C THR A 542 -25.90 -23.00 14.87
N VAL A 543 -26.75 -23.10 13.85
CA VAL A 543 -27.69 -24.22 13.64
C VAL A 543 -27.54 -24.74 12.22
N THR A 544 -27.37 -26.05 12.07
CA THR A 544 -27.31 -26.72 10.78
C THR A 544 -28.69 -27.22 10.36
N SER A 545 -29.08 -27.00 9.11
CA SER A 545 -30.30 -27.54 8.50
C SER A 545 -29.93 -28.23 7.19
N ILE A 546 -30.63 -29.28 6.79
CA ILE A 546 -30.46 -29.90 5.46
C ILE A 546 -31.58 -29.54 4.49
N SER A 547 -32.47 -28.63 4.90
CA SER A 547 -33.71 -28.29 4.21
C SER A 547 -33.52 -27.07 3.29
N ALA A 548 -34.53 -26.77 2.48
CA ALA A 548 -34.55 -25.54 1.67
C ALA A 548 -35.01 -24.31 2.48
N ILE A 549 -35.18 -24.45 3.80
CA ILE A 549 -35.71 -23.41 4.70
C ILE A 549 -34.85 -23.30 5.96
N PRO A 550 -33.56 -22.92 5.86
CA PRO A 550 -32.73 -22.76 7.05
C PRO A 550 -33.29 -21.65 7.93
N ASP A 551 -33.33 -21.92 9.24
CA ASP A 551 -33.86 -21.03 10.27
C ASP A 551 -32.70 -20.62 11.19
N PRO A 552 -32.22 -19.37 11.12
CA PRO A 552 -31.20 -18.87 12.03
C PRO A 552 -31.65 -18.98 13.50
N PRO A 553 -30.71 -19.14 14.43
CA PRO A 553 -31.03 -19.25 15.85
C PRO A 553 -31.65 -17.96 16.39
N ASN A 554 -32.47 -18.11 17.43
CA ASN A 554 -32.89 -17.00 18.28
C ASN A 554 -31.69 -16.43 19.06
N LEU A 555 -31.53 -15.11 19.06
CA LEU A 555 -30.51 -14.41 19.85
C LEU A 555 -31.17 -13.61 20.98
N THR A 556 -30.57 -13.68 22.16
CA THR A 556 -30.95 -12.90 23.34
C THR A 556 -29.70 -12.15 23.82
N PRO A 557 -29.50 -10.89 23.40
CA PRO A 557 -28.31 -10.14 23.76
C PRO A 557 -28.18 -9.96 25.27
N SER A 558 -26.94 -10.02 25.78
CA SER A 558 -26.67 -9.94 27.22
C SER A 558 -27.10 -8.60 27.84
N TRP A 559 -27.20 -7.55 27.03
CA TRP A 559 -27.58 -6.19 27.42
C TRP A 559 -29.09 -5.88 27.34
N GLY A 560 -29.93 -6.88 27.07
CA GLY A 560 -31.40 -6.73 27.10
C GLY A 560 -31.95 -5.97 25.89
N ALA A 561 -33.08 -5.26 26.05
CA ALA A 561 -33.72 -4.54 24.95
C ALA A 561 -33.08 -3.17 24.68
N LYS A 562 -32.60 -2.95 23.46
CA LYS A 562 -32.12 -1.66 22.94
C LYS A 562 -32.42 -1.56 21.44
N ASP A 563 -32.30 -0.36 20.87
CA ASP A 563 -32.35 -0.16 19.43
C ASP A 563 -31.16 -0.87 18.79
N THR A 564 -31.43 -1.98 18.10
CA THR A 564 -30.40 -2.93 17.66
C THR A 564 -30.50 -3.17 16.17
N LEU A 565 -29.35 -3.19 15.51
CA LEU A 565 -29.21 -3.75 14.17
C LEU A 565 -29.06 -5.27 14.28
N TRP A 566 -30.10 -6.00 13.88
CA TRP A 566 -30.12 -7.45 13.82
C TRP A 566 -29.69 -7.92 12.43
N LEU A 567 -28.75 -8.86 12.37
CA LEU A 567 -28.32 -9.52 11.14
C LEU A 567 -28.74 -10.99 11.19
N ALA A 568 -29.51 -11.41 10.19
CA ALA A 568 -29.83 -12.82 9.96
C ALA A 568 -28.90 -13.34 8.89
N ILE A 569 -28.20 -14.46 9.15
CA ILE A 569 -27.16 -15.00 8.25
C ILE A 569 -27.39 -16.49 8.02
N THR A 570 -27.15 -16.95 6.78
CA THR A 570 -27.13 -18.37 6.41
C THR A 570 -25.95 -18.65 5.49
N GLY A 571 -25.24 -19.75 5.71
CA GLY A 571 -24.26 -20.30 4.76
C GLY A 571 -24.84 -21.49 3.99
N TYR A 572 -24.32 -21.80 2.80
CA TYR A 572 -24.65 -23.02 2.07
C TYR A 572 -23.52 -23.43 1.10
N ASP A 573 -23.39 -24.73 0.88
CA ASP A 573 -22.27 -25.36 0.15
C ASP A 573 -22.69 -25.86 -1.26
N ILE A 574 -23.21 -24.96 -2.11
CA ILE A 574 -23.39 -25.20 -3.56
C ILE A 574 -23.70 -23.90 -4.35
N GLY A 575 -22.96 -23.63 -5.43
CA GLY A 575 -23.06 -22.39 -6.21
C GLY A 575 -24.40 -22.20 -6.94
N GLN A 576 -25.07 -23.29 -7.31
CA GLN A 576 -26.38 -23.24 -7.99
C GLN A 576 -27.54 -22.84 -7.08
N THR A 577 -27.35 -22.89 -5.76
CA THR A 577 -28.40 -22.49 -4.82
C THR A 577 -28.51 -20.97 -4.79
N ALA A 578 -29.74 -20.48 -4.86
CA ALA A 578 -30.07 -19.09 -4.72
C ALA A 578 -31.06 -18.90 -3.57
N ILE A 579 -30.90 -17.81 -2.83
CA ILE A 579 -31.89 -17.36 -1.85
C ILE A 579 -33.02 -16.66 -2.60
N SER A 580 -34.22 -17.22 -2.48
CA SER A 580 -35.44 -16.72 -3.12
C SER A 580 -36.32 -15.89 -2.19
N ALA A 581 -36.12 -16.02 -0.88
CA ALA A 581 -36.75 -15.17 0.13
C ALA A 581 -35.90 -15.09 1.40
N TYR A 582 -35.98 -13.94 2.06
CA TYR A 582 -35.34 -13.63 3.33
C TYR A 582 -36.34 -13.73 4.49
N PRO A 583 -35.88 -13.79 5.75
CA PRO A 583 -36.77 -13.85 6.89
C PRO A 583 -37.76 -12.69 6.93
N ALA A 584 -38.99 -12.96 7.37
CA ALA A 584 -40.07 -11.99 7.31
C ALA A 584 -39.73 -10.75 8.16
N SER A 585 -39.90 -9.55 7.59
CA SER A 585 -39.55 -8.26 8.21
C SER A 585 -38.06 -7.90 8.23
N TYR A 586 -37.20 -8.69 7.59
CA TYR A 586 -35.83 -8.30 7.28
C TYR A 586 -35.78 -7.67 5.88
N THR A 587 -34.92 -6.66 5.72
CA THR A 587 -34.72 -5.91 4.47
C THR A 587 -33.27 -6.00 4.03
N ASP A 588 -32.97 -5.43 2.86
CA ASP A 588 -31.63 -5.36 2.26
C ASP A 588 -30.94 -6.73 2.21
N GLY A 589 -31.71 -7.75 1.83
CA GLY A 589 -31.23 -9.10 1.67
C GLY A 589 -30.17 -9.19 0.57
N ARG A 590 -29.07 -9.86 0.87
CA ARG A 590 -27.95 -10.10 -0.03
C ARG A 590 -27.67 -11.61 -0.12
N ASN A 591 -27.17 -12.04 -1.27
CA ASN A 591 -26.79 -13.42 -1.52
C ASN A 591 -25.47 -13.45 -2.31
N ASP A 592 -24.36 -13.58 -1.59
CA ASP A 592 -23.02 -13.60 -2.18
C ASP A 592 -22.59 -15.04 -2.42
N ARG A 593 -22.09 -15.34 -3.61
CA ARG A 593 -21.68 -16.70 -4.02
C ARG A 593 -20.29 -16.66 -4.61
N SER A 594 -19.49 -17.68 -4.31
CA SER A 594 -18.14 -17.83 -4.86
C SER A 594 -18.17 -18.23 -6.34
N ASP A 595 -19.17 -19.02 -6.73
CA ASP A 595 -19.39 -19.46 -8.11
C ASP A 595 -20.88 -19.79 -8.33
N SER A 596 -21.32 -19.83 -9.58
CA SER A 596 -22.70 -20.15 -9.97
C SER A 596 -23.00 -21.64 -10.11
N VAL A 597 -21.99 -22.52 -10.05
CA VAL A 597 -22.10 -23.96 -10.27
C VAL A 597 -21.60 -24.78 -9.07
N ASN A 598 -20.32 -24.67 -8.73
CA ASN A 598 -19.63 -25.55 -7.77
C ASN A 598 -19.19 -24.84 -6.47
N GLY A 599 -19.67 -23.61 -6.25
CA GLY A 599 -19.21 -22.75 -5.14
C GLY A 599 -19.95 -22.90 -3.81
N VAL A 600 -19.63 -22.00 -2.89
CA VAL A 600 -20.34 -21.76 -1.63
C VAL A 600 -21.11 -20.44 -1.70
N GLY A 601 -22.05 -20.21 -0.79
CA GLY A 601 -22.77 -18.94 -0.71
C GLY A 601 -23.15 -18.53 0.70
N VAL A 602 -23.28 -17.23 0.89
CA VAL A 602 -23.73 -16.61 2.13
C VAL A 602 -24.91 -15.68 1.85
N GLY A 603 -25.96 -15.89 2.63
CA GLY A 603 -27.15 -15.05 2.67
C GLY A 603 -27.17 -14.20 3.91
N ILE A 604 -27.44 -12.92 3.77
CA ILE A 604 -27.62 -12.03 4.90
C ILE A 604 -28.79 -11.08 4.66
N ALA A 605 -29.53 -10.75 5.71
CA ALA A 605 -30.51 -9.67 5.70
C ALA A 605 -30.48 -8.95 7.05
N ARG A 606 -30.98 -7.71 7.08
CA ARG A 606 -30.91 -6.87 8.29
C ARG A 606 -32.28 -6.37 8.74
N ARG A 607 -32.36 -6.03 10.02
CA ARG A 607 -33.53 -5.40 10.64
C ARG A 607 -33.10 -4.50 11.79
N GLU A 608 -33.67 -3.31 11.89
CA GLU A 608 -33.55 -2.46 13.07
C GLU A 608 -34.75 -2.70 13.98
N LEU A 609 -34.52 -3.12 15.22
CA LEU A 609 -35.60 -3.43 16.16
C LEU A 609 -35.15 -3.26 17.61
N ASN A 610 -36.02 -2.64 18.42
CA ASN A 610 -35.88 -2.62 19.88
C ASN A 610 -36.51 -3.88 20.50
N ALA A 611 -35.69 -4.88 20.81
CA ALA A 611 -36.13 -6.13 21.41
C ALA A 611 -35.07 -6.73 22.34
N ALA A 612 -35.49 -7.41 23.41
CA ALA A 612 -34.60 -8.15 24.30
C ALA A 612 -34.18 -9.52 23.74
N SER A 613 -34.87 -9.98 22.71
CA SER A 613 -34.57 -11.21 21.97
C SER A 613 -35.24 -11.14 20.61
N GLU A 614 -34.60 -11.71 19.58
CA GLU A 614 -35.13 -11.79 18.24
C GLU A 614 -34.90 -13.19 17.66
N ASN A 615 -35.95 -13.74 17.06
CA ASN A 615 -35.87 -14.89 16.17
C ASN A 615 -36.12 -14.38 14.74
N PRO A 616 -35.11 -14.41 13.86
CA PRO A 616 -35.26 -13.94 12.49
C PRO A 616 -36.36 -14.66 11.70
N GLY A 617 -36.50 -15.97 11.91
CA GLY A 617 -37.28 -16.86 11.05
C GLY A 617 -36.50 -17.30 9.80
N THR A 618 -37.17 -18.07 8.94
CA THR A 618 -36.49 -18.84 7.88
C THR A 618 -36.08 -18.03 6.66
N PHE A 619 -34.93 -18.37 6.07
CA PHE A 619 -34.63 -18.11 4.66
C PHE A 619 -35.36 -19.12 3.75
N THR A 620 -35.44 -18.84 2.45
CA THR A 620 -35.91 -19.82 1.44
C THR A 620 -34.87 -20.00 0.34
N LEU A 621 -34.28 -21.19 0.28
CA LEU A 621 -33.32 -21.62 -0.73
C LEU A 621 -34.02 -22.30 -1.91
N SER A 622 -33.44 -22.19 -3.11
CA SER A 622 -33.95 -22.89 -4.31
C SER A 622 -33.80 -24.41 -4.25
N THR A 623 -32.89 -24.93 -3.41
CA THR A 623 -32.71 -26.38 -3.15
C THR A 623 -32.37 -26.64 -1.68
N SER A 624 -32.63 -27.86 -1.20
CA SER A 624 -32.35 -28.26 0.19
C SER A 624 -30.86 -28.61 0.39
N ARG A 625 -30.17 -27.94 1.31
CA ARG A 625 -28.72 -28.10 1.52
C ARG A 625 -28.31 -27.88 2.98
N ARG A 626 -27.07 -28.28 3.29
CA ARG A 626 -26.43 -28.20 4.61
C ARG A 626 -25.98 -26.79 4.94
#